data_AF-A0A925WIU7-F1
#
_entry.id   AF-A0A925WIU7-F1
#
_cell.length_a   1.000
_cell.length_b   1.000
_cell.length_c   1.000
_cell.angle_alpha   90.00
_cell.angle_beta   90.00
_cell.angle_gamma   90.00
#
_symmetry.space_group_name_H-M   'P 1'
#
loop_
_entity.id
_entity.type
_entity.pdbx_description
1 polymer ?
#
loop_
_entity_poly.entity_id
_entity_poly.type
_entity_poly.pdbx_seq_one_letter_code
_entity_poly.pdbx_strand_id
1 'polypeptide(L)'
;MCAFQFKGNADGSSSALSQTIVDTAAITSGTTLSFSAYIDPRSSVIGTTFGKAQIKYSDGTKQKFVLTIPSADDYLLVSDVQTVVIPAGATISKAKVKFTVNQPSGKFLIDDASFAVNPAQHWQPAPGTTWQWQLTEDINTSYDVMMYDIDLFDAPQAVIDTLHADGRIVICYFSAGSYENWRPDAADFPEAVLGDPLDDWPGERWLDISQLELLQPIMLARLELASQKNCDGVEPDNVDGYTNTTGFALTDAHQLAYNTWLATAAHSLGLSIGLKNDLDQIPDLVDVFDWALNEQCFQYNECDTLLPFIEAGKAVFGVEYSEEGGDPADYCPLANAAGFSWLTKTYDLGDTPPNSCLDFP
;
A
#
# COMPACT_ATOMS: atom_id res chain seq x y z
N MET A 1 -9.47 -38.00 1.31
CA MET A 1 -9.12 -38.87 2.46
C MET A 1 -8.91 -37.88 3.60
N CYS A 2 -9.77 -37.84 4.62
CA CYS A 2 -9.77 -36.72 5.58
C CYS A 2 -8.39 -36.56 6.24
N ALA A 3 -7.86 -35.33 6.26
CA ALA A 3 -6.57 -35.04 6.89
C ALA A 3 -6.58 -35.39 8.39
N PHE A 4 -7.65 -35.05 9.12
CA PHE A 4 -7.77 -35.31 10.55
C PHE A 4 -9.18 -35.75 10.99
N GLN A 5 -9.24 -36.83 11.77
CA GLN A 5 -10.47 -37.32 12.41
C GLN A 5 -10.29 -37.43 13.92
N PHE A 6 -11.09 -36.67 14.67
CA PHE A 6 -11.15 -36.75 16.12
C PHE A 6 -12.32 -37.62 16.54
N LYS A 7 -12.08 -38.57 17.45
CA LYS A 7 -13.12 -39.42 18.04
C LYS A 7 -13.31 -39.03 19.50
N GLY A 8 -14.51 -38.56 19.85
CA GLY A 8 -14.87 -38.22 21.22
C GLY A 8 -15.06 -39.46 22.09
N ASN A 9 -14.65 -39.36 23.34
CA ASN A 9 -14.97 -40.32 24.40
C ASN A 9 -16.10 -39.76 25.28
N ALA A 10 -16.88 -40.64 25.90
CA ALA A 10 -18.04 -40.28 26.72
C ALA A 10 -17.72 -39.37 27.93
N ASP A 11 -16.45 -39.21 28.28
CA ASP A 11 -15.95 -38.41 29.38
C ASP A 11 -15.63 -36.94 29.00
N GLY A 12 -15.78 -36.56 27.72
CA GLY A 12 -15.43 -35.22 27.25
C GLY A 12 -13.92 -34.96 27.27
N SER A 13 -13.09 -36.00 27.15
CA SER A 13 -11.64 -35.81 27.04
C SER A 13 -11.25 -35.01 25.78
N SER A 14 -10.32 -34.08 25.95
CA SER A 14 -9.81 -33.25 24.84
C SER A 14 -8.81 -34.05 23.99
N SER A 15 -8.96 -33.98 22.67
CA SER A 15 -7.95 -34.46 21.73
C SER A 15 -7.20 -33.29 21.10
N ALA A 16 -5.88 -33.40 20.97
CA ALA A 16 -5.04 -32.33 20.42
C ALA A 16 -4.19 -32.80 19.24
N LEU A 17 -4.09 -31.94 18.24
CA LEU A 17 -3.26 -32.13 17.05
C LEU A 17 -2.53 -30.84 16.73
N SER A 18 -1.36 -30.91 16.11
CA SER A 18 -0.63 -29.72 15.65
C SER A 18 -0.17 -29.87 14.21
N GLN A 19 -0.29 -28.81 13.43
CA GLN A 19 0.27 -28.69 12.09
C GLN A 19 1.23 -27.49 12.06
N THR A 20 2.37 -27.68 11.40
CA THR A 20 3.35 -26.63 11.15
C THR A 20 3.33 -26.33 9.67
N ILE A 21 3.20 -25.05 9.31
CA ILE A 21 3.38 -24.58 7.93
C ILE A 21 4.76 -23.92 7.88
N VAL A 22 5.56 -24.38 6.90
CA VAL A 22 6.98 -24.02 6.75
C VAL A 22 7.18 -23.12 5.51
N ASP A 23 6.24 -23.12 4.58
CA ASP A 23 6.30 -22.27 3.40
C ASP A 23 5.70 -20.89 3.71
N THR A 24 6.57 -19.99 4.17
CA THR A 24 6.24 -18.60 4.53
C THR A 24 6.96 -17.60 3.64
N ALA A 25 7.53 -18.07 2.51
CA ALA A 25 8.39 -17.28 1.63
C ALA A 25 7.70 -16.06 1.00
N ALA A 26 6.36 -16.03 0.98
CA ALA A 26 5.54 -14.95 0.42
C ALA A 26 5.00 -13.96 1.48
N ILE A 27 5.38 -14.09 2.76
CA ILE A 27 4.84 -13.26 3.83
C ILE A 27 5.74 -12.05 4.05
N THR A 28 5.40 -10.95 3.37
CA THR A 28 5.98 -9.63 3.62
C THR A 28 5.21 -8.91 4.73
N SER A 29 5.73 -7.77 5.18
CA SER A 29 5.04 -6.88 6.13
C SER A 29 3.60 -6.59 5.65
N GLY A 30 2.66 -6.26 6.54
CA GLY A 30 1.31 -5.78 6.18
C GLY A 30 0.36 -6.83 5.56
N THR A 31 0.90 -7.98 5.16
CA THR A 31 0.09 -9.14 4.76
C THR A 31 -0.83 -9.58 5.89
N THR A 32 -2.01 -10.07 5.50
CA THR A 32 -2.92 -10.72 6.43
C THR A 32 -2.75 -12.22 6.31
N LEU A 33 -2.51 -12.89 7.44
CA LEU A 33 -2.54 -14.35 7.50
C LEU A 33 -3.97 -14.80 7.84
N SER A 34 -4.64 -15.45 6.90
CA SER A 34 -5.95 -16.08 7.11
C SER A 34 -5.80 -17.57 7.39
N PHE A 35 -6.62 -18.11 8.29
CA PHE A 35 -6.75 -19.56 8.48
C PHE A 35 -8.02 -20.09 7.81
N SER A 36 -7.87 -21.15 7.01
CA SER A 36 -8.98 -21.83 6.35
C SER A 36 -8.94 -23.34 6.61
N ALA A 37 -10.12 -23.97 6.76
CA ALA A 37 -10.26 -25.42 6.85
C ALA A 37 -11.69 -25.87 6.50
N TYR A 38 -11.86 -27.08 5.97
CA TYR A 38 -13.17 -27.74 5.93
C TYR A 38 -13.45 -28.40 7.27
N ILE A 39 -14.61 -28.12 7.85
CA ILE A 39 -15.00 -28.65 9.15
C ILE A 39 -16.38 -29.28 9.03
N ASP A 40 -16.57 -30.41 9.71
CA ASP A 40 -17.89 -31.01 9.97
C ASP A 40 -18.32 -30.67 11.41
N PRO A 41 -18.89 -29.46 11.66
CA PRO A 41 -19.22 -29.04 13.00
C PRO A 41 -20.51 -29.70 13.47
N ARG A 42 -20.45 -30.40 14.61
CA ARG A 42 -21.67 -30.70 15.37
C ARG A 42 -22.21 -29.40 15.98
N SER A 43 -23.52 -29.30 16.12
CA SER A 43 -24.17 -28.13 16.75
C SER A 43 -23.62 -27.78 18.14
N SER A 44 -23.07 -28.76 18.87
CA SER A 44 -22.47 -28.58 20.20
C SER A 44 -21.11 -27.86 20.22
N VAL A 45 -20.47 -27.60 19.08
CA VAL A 45 -19.15 -26.93 19.01
C VAL A 45 -19.19 -25.52 18.40
N ILE A 46 -20.36 -25.04 17.96
CA ILE A 46 -20.54 -23.67 17.44
C ILE A 46 -20.21 -22.64 18.53
N GLY A 47 -19.52 -21.56 18.18
CA GLY A 47 -19.18 -20.48 19.09
C GLY A 47 -18.14 -20.85 20.16
N THR A 48 -17.64 -22.09 20.14
CA THR A 48 -16.60 -22.54 21.05
C THR A 48 -15.22 -22.44 20.41
N THR A 49 -14.20 -22.24 21.24
CA THR A 49 -12.81 -22.36 20.82
C THR A 49 -12.50 -23.81 20.45
N PHE A 50 -12.13 -24.07 19.19
CA PHE A 50 -11.74 -25.40 18.72
C PHE A 50 -10.24 -25.52 18.42
N GLY A 51 -9.52 -24.40 18.42
CA GLY A 51 -8.09 -24.37 18.14
C GLY A 51 -7.41 -23.08 18.57
N LYS A 52 -6.07 -23.10 18.56
CA LYS A 52 -5.22 -21.93 18.74
C LYS A 52 -4.17 -21.92 17.66
N ALA A 53 -4.03 -20.80 16.99
CA ALA A 53 -2.93 -20.55 16.07
C ALA A 53 -1.83 -19.75 16.77
N GLN A 54 -0.60 -19.98 16.35
CA GLN A 54 0.59 -19.28 16.81
C GLN A 54 1.50 -18.99 15.62
N ILE A 55 1.86 -17.73 15.49
CA ILE A 55 2.89 -17.25 14.57
C ILE A 55 4.16 -17.06 15.40
N LYS A 56 5.30 -17.52 14.88
CA LYS A 56 6.63 -17.22 15.41
C LYS A 56 7.38 -16.40 14.37
N TYR A 57 7.87 -15.24 14.80
CA TYR A 57 8.67 -14.35 13.96
C TYR A 57 10.15 -14.74 14.02
N SER A 58 10.94 -14.22 13.07
CA SER A 58 12.38 -14.50 12.95
C SER A 58 13.17 -13.92 14.13
N ASP A 59 12.70 -12.84 14.74
CA ASP A 59 13.24 -12.26 15.99
C ASP A 59 12.96 -13.14 17.24
N GLY A 60 12.16 -14.21 17.09
CA GLY A 60 11.80 -15.13 18.16
C GLY A 60 10.51 -14.78 18.90
N THR A 61 9.91 -13.62 18.65
CA THR A 61 8.61 -13.22 19.22
C THR A 61 7.48 -14.09 18.67
N LYS A 62 6.34 -14.08 19.36
CA LYS A 62 5.21 -14.97 19.04
C LYS A 62 3.88 -14.27 19.21
N GLN A 63 3.05 -14.31 18.17
CA GLN A 63 1.64 -13.90 18.23
C GLN A 63 0.75 -15.14 18.31
N LYS A 64 -0.35 -15.07 19.08
CA LYS A 64 -1.30 -16.17 19.26
C LYS A 64 -2.73 -15.67 19.05
N PHE A 65 -3.57 -16.49 18.44
CA PHE A 65 -4.99 -16.21 18.25
C PHE A 65 -5.84 -17.47 18.38
N VAL A 66 -7.14 -17.28 18.64
CA VAL A 66 -8.05 -18.32 19.12
C VAL A 66 -9.09 -18.63 18.05
N LEU A 67 -9.05 -19.82 17.46
CA LEU A 67 -9.97 -20.20 16.37
C LEU A 67 -11.35 -20.59 16.92
N THR A 68 -12.40 -20.00 16.34
CA THR A 68 -13.81 -20.21 16.69
C THR A 68 -14.64 -20.62 15.48
N ILE A 69 -15.67 -21.45 15.67
CA ILE A 69 -16.60 -21.84 14.60
C ILE A 69 -17.81 -20.89 14.62
N PRO A 70 -18.06 -20.11 13.55
CA PRO A 70 -19.05 -19.03 13.59
C PRO A 70 -20.51 -19.50 13.45
N SER A 71 -20.78 -20.58 12.71
CA SER A 71 -22.14 -21.13 12.51
C SER A 71 -22.13 -22.66 12.37
N ALA A 72 -23.31 -23.30 12.47
CA ALA A 72 -23.50 -24.69 12.06
C ALA A 72 -24.29 -24.72 10.77
N ASP A 73 -23.62 -25.03 9.68
CA ASP A 73 -24.23 -25.76 8.58
C ASP A 73 -23.31 -26.96 8.24
N ASP A 74 -23.89 -28.00 7.64
CA ASP A 74 -23.22 -29.26 7.30
C ASP A 74 -21.91 -29.03 6.52
N TYR A 75 -20.88 -29.84 6.81
CA TYR A 75 -19.56 -29.89 6.14
C TYR A 75 -19.13 -28.58 5.44
N LEU A 76 -18.85 -27.54 6.21
CA LEU A 76 -18.63 -26.18 5.73
C LEU A 76 -17.14 -25.89 5.54
N LEU A 77 -16.81 -25.14 4.48
CA LEU A 77 -15.54 -24.41 4.42
C LEU A 77 -15.59 -23.26 5.42
N VAL A 78 -14.73 -23.31 6.42
CA VAL A 78 -14.45 -22.21 7.36
C VAL A 78 -13.27 -21.44 6.76
N SER A 79 -13.54 -20.43 5.93
CA SER A 79 -12.52 -19.59 5.27
C SER A 79 -12.46 -18.19 5.85
N ASP A 80 -11.25 -17.63 5.96
CA ASP A 80 -11.00 -16.23 6.37
C ASP A 80 -11.62 -15.81 7.70
N VAL A 81 -11.96 -16.80 8.55
CA VAL A 81 -12.74 -16.54 9.76
C VAL A 81 -11.93 -15.80 10.82
N GLN A 82 -10.60 -15.87 10.73
CA GLN A 82 -9.69 -15.06 11.55
C GLN A 82 -8.44 -14.67 10.77
N THR A 83 -8.23 -13.36 10.75
CA THR A 83 -7.12 -12.66 10.11
C THR A 83 -6.14 -12.20 11.18
N VAL A 84 -4.84 -12.28 10.88
CA VAL A 84 -3.80 -11.63 11.67
C VAL A 84 -2.96 -10.75 10.76
N VAL A 85 -2.95 -9.45 11.06
CA VAL A 85 -2.03 -8.49 10.46
C VAL A 85 -0.62 -8.78 10.95
N ILE A 86 0.31 -8.96 10.02
CA ILE A 86 1.72 -9.14 10.33
C ILE A 86 2.34 -7.77 10.63
N PRO A 87 2.98 -7.58 11.80
CA PRO A 87 3.60 -6.29 12.15
C PRO A 87 4.63 -5.84 11.11
N ALA A 88 4.79 -4.51 10.99
CA ALA A 88 5.77 -3.90 10.12
C ALA A 88 7.18 -4.47 10.34
N GLY A 89 7.90 -4.79 9.25
CA GLY A 89 9.25 -5.35 9.29
C GLY A 89 9.38 -6.78 9.85
N ALA A 90 8.28 -7.44 10.24
CA ALA A 90 8.34 -8.76 10.87
C ALA A 90 8.39 -9.90 9.83
N THR A 91 9.46 -10.68 9.84
CA THR A 91 9.53 -11.93 9.05
C THR A 91 8.96 -13.10 9.83
N ILE A 92 8.08 -13.90 9.24
CA ILE A 92 7.59 -15.14 9.86
C ILE A 92 8.62 -16.26 9.65
N SER A 93 9.07 -16.88 10.75
CA SER A 93 9.93 -18.08 10.69
C SER A 93 9.13 -19.38 10.74
N LYS A 94 7.92 -19.34 11.32
CA LYS A 94 7.07 -20.51 11.50
C LYS A 94 5.64 -20.12 11.83
N ALA A 95 4.67 -20.69 11.10
CA ALA A 95 3.26 -20.69 11.52
C ALA A 95 2.87 -22.08 12.05
N LYS A 96 2.19 -22.12 13.21
CA LYS A 96 1.74 -23.37 13.83
C LYS A 96 0.29 -23.23 14.27
N VAL A 97 -0.55 -24.18 13.86
CA VAL A 97 -1.90 -24.33 14.40
C VAL A 97 -1.96 -25.55 15.31
N LYS A 98 -2.63 -25.41 16.45
CA LYS A 98 -2.97 -26.49 17.37
C LYS A 98 -4.48 -26.57 17.51
N PHE A 99 -5.06 -27.66 17.04
CA PHE A 99 -6.47 -27.96 17.26
C PHE A 99 -6.63 -28.62 18.64
N THR A 100 -7.67 -28.26 19.37
CA THR A 100 -8.04 -28.89 20.63
C THR A 100 -9.54 -28.97 20.67
N VAL A 101 -10.07 -30.16 20.42
CA VAL A 101 -11.50 -30.42 20.38
C VAL A 101 -11.90 -31.12 21.65
N ASN A 102 -12.81 -30.51 22.41
CA ASN A 102 -13.50 -31.14 23.51
C ASN A 102 -14.89 -31.55 23.01
N GLN A 103 -15.11 -32.86 22.84
CA GLN A 103 -16.40 -33.38 22.37
C GLN A 103 -16.86 -34.57 23.23
N PRO A 104 -18.09 -34.56 23.76
CA PRO A 104 -18.60 -35.61 24.65
C PRO A 104 -18.94 -36.93 23.94
N SER A 105 -19.12 -36.96 22.62
CA SER A 105 -19.15 -38.18 21.80
C SER A 105 -19.21 -37.84 20.30
N GLY A 106 -18.72 -38.75 19.44
CA GLY A 106 -18.85 -38.63 17.99
C GLY A 106 -17.55 -38.46 17.21
N LYS A 107 -17.69 -38.21 15.90
CA LYS A 107 -16.59 -37.86 14.99
C LYS A 107 -16.65 -36.36 14.71
N PHE A 108 -15.50 -35.71 14.73
CA PHE A 108 -15.28 -34.34 14.28
C PHE A 108 -14.17 -34.37 13.23
N LEU A 109 -14.42 -33.77 12.06
CA LEU A 109 -13.53 -33.85 10.91
C LEU A 109 -12.97 -32.46 10.60
N ILE A 110 -11.67 -32.42 10.33
CA ILE A 110 -11.00 -31.25 9.76
C ILE A 110 -10.27 -31.73 8.51
N ASP A 111 -10.52 -31.06 7.38
CA ASP A 111 -9.83 -31.31 6.12
C ASP A 111 -9.24 -30.01 5.54
N ASP A 112 -8.22 -30.16 4.69
CA ASP A 112 -7.53 -29.09 3.97
C ASP A 112 -7.20 -27.83 4.79
N ALA A 113 -6.75 -28.02 6.04
CA ALA A 113 -6.34 -26.90 6.90
C ALA A 113 -5.09 -26.20 6.35
N SER A 114 -5.20 -24.91 6.07
CA SER A 114 -4.14 -24.08 5.50
C SER A 114 -4.11 -22.68 6.11
N PHE A 115 -2.95 -22.03 6.02
CA PHE A 115 -2.85 -20.58 6.18
C PHE A 115 -2.69 -19.98 4.78
N ALA A 116 -3.53 -19.01 4.44
CA ALA A 116 -3.39 -18.21 3.24
C ALA A 116 -2.70 -16.89 3.60
N VAL A 117 -1.71 -16.51 2.79
CA VAL A 117 -1.12 -15.19 2.84
C VAL A 117 -1.97 -14.33 1.91
N ASN A 118 -2.79 -13.49 2.49
CA ASN A 118 -3.54 -12.52 1.74
C ASN A 118 -2.64 -11.27 1.66
N PRO A 119 -2.12 -10.91 0.47
CA PRO A 119 -1.51 -9.60 0.31
C PRO A 119 -2.51 -8.56 0.81
N ALA A 120 -2.00 -7.53 1.48
CA ALA A 120 -2.85 -6.42 1.88
C ALA A 120 -3.58 -5.93 0.61
N GLN A 121 -4.91 -5.89 0.65
CA GLN A 121 -5.66 -5.21 -0.40
C GLN A 121 -5.43 -3.72 -0.17
N HIS A 122 -4.41 -3.20 -0.83
CA HIS A 122 -4.20 -1.77 -0.98
C HIS A 122 -5.18 -1.26 -2.05
N TRP A 123 -5.46 0.04 -1.99
CA TRP A 123 -6.33 0.69 -2.95
C TRP A 123 -5.71 0.67 -4.36
N GLN A 124 -6.51 0.33 -5.37
CA GLN A 124 -6.10 0.37 -6.79
C GLN A 124 -7.13 1.21 -7.55
N PRO A 125 -6.85 2.50 -7.80
CA PRO A 125 -7.78 3.37 -8.49
C PRO A 125 -7.94 2.98 -9.95
N ALA A 126 -9.19 3.02 -10.43
CA ALA A 126 -9.50 2.84 -11.84
C ALA A 126 -9.37 4.17 -12.61
N PRO A 127 -9.14 4.13 -13.94
CA PRO A 127 -9.23 5.30 -14.81
C PRO A 127 -10.52 6.11 -14.58
N GLY A 128 -10.41 7.43 -14.57
CA GLY A 128 -11.50 8.37 -14.29
C GLY A 128 -11.80 8.63 -12.81
N THR A 129 -10.92 8.19 -11.89
CA THR A 129 -11.02 8.53 -10.46
C THR A 129 -10.88 10.04 -10.25
N THR A 130 -11.88 10.69 -9.65
CA THR A 130 -11.81 12.13 -9.33
C THR A 130 -10.88 12.36 -8.14
N TRP A 131 -10.10 13.43 -8.19
CA TRP A 131 -9.07 13.68 -7.18
C TRP A 131 -8.78 15.16 -6.98
N GLN A 132 -8.12 15.47 -5.87
CA GLN A 132 -7.59 16.79 -5.53
C GLN A 132 -6.16 16.64 -5.04
N TRP A 133 -5.27 17.48 -5.56
CA TRP A 133 -3.89 17.62 -5.07
C TRP A 133 -3.75 18.96 -4.35
N GLN A 134 -3.42 18.91 -3.06
CA GLN A 134 -3.15 20.10 -2.26
C GLN A 134 -2.08 19.79 -1.22
N LEU A 135 -0.88 20.31 -1.45
CA LEU A 135 0.29 20.03 -0.60
C LEU A 135 0.61 21.18 0.37
N THR A 136 0.03 22.36 0.14
CA THR A 136 0.29 23.55 0.96
C THR A 136 -1.00 24.17 1.50
N GLU A 137 -0.83 25.14 2.40
CA GLU A 137 -1.91 25.82 3.11
C GLU A 137 -2.77 24.87 3.96
N ASP A 138 -3.88 25.37 4.52
CA ASP A 138 -4.85 24.52 5.20
C ASP A 138 -5.63 23.70 4.17
N ILE A 139 -5.63 22.37 4.31
CA ILE A 139 -6.33 21.47 3.38
C ILE A 139 -7.83 21.76 3.34
N ASN A 140 -8.35 22.09 2.16
CA ASN A 140 -9.76 22.32 1.94
C ASN A 140 -10.49 21.01 1.64
N THR A 141 -11.11 20.43 2.66
CA THR A 141 -11.82 19.14 2.54
C THR A 141 -13.21 19.24 1.91
N SER A 142 -13.59 20.38 1.32
CA SER A 142 -14.95 20.60 0.80
C SER A 142 -15.15 20.17 -0.66
N TYR A 143 -14.08 19.85 -1.39
CA TYR A 143 -14.20 19.39 -2.77
C TYR A 143 -14.77 17.98 -2.87
N ASP A 144 -15.73 17.79 -3.77
CA ASP A 144 -16.41 16.52 -3.99
C ASP A 144 -15.63 15.61 -4.95
N VAL A 145 -14.50 15.09 -4.47
CA VAL A 145 -13.61 14.21 -5.23
C VAL A 145 -13.44 12.87 -4.50
N MET A 146 -13.06 11.79 -5.19
CA MET A 146 -12.89 10.49 -4.55
C MET A 146 -11.62 10.44 -3.68
N MET A 147 -10.53 11.02 -4.17
CA MET A 147 -9.21 10.96 -3.54
C MET A 147 -8.64 12.35 -3.26
N TYR A 148 -7.98 12.51 -2.11
CA TYR A 148 -7.15 13.66 -1.78
C TYR A 148 -5.70 13.23 -1.66
N ASP A 149 -4.81 13.95 -2.33
CA ASP A 149 -3.37 13.81 -2.21
C ASP A 149 -2.83 15.04 -1.45
N ILE A 150 -2.28 14.78 -0.27
CA ILE A 150 -1.91 15.79 0.73
C ILE A 150 -0.57 15.47 1.40
N ASP A 151 0.12 16.48 1.92
CA ASP A 151 1.44 16.31 2.54
C ASP A 151 1.42 15.38 3.77
N LEU A 152 2.29 14.37 3.78
CA LEU A 152 2.42 13.37 4.85
C LEU A 152 2.73 14.00 6.22
N PHE A 153 3.57 15.03 6.25
CA PHE A 153 4.07 15.61 7.50
C PHE A 153 3.18 16.74 7.99
N ASP A 154 2.78 17.63 7.09
CA ASP A 154 2.13 18.89 7.43
C ASP A 154 0.61 18.76 7.58
N ALA A 155 -0.03 17.82 6.88
CA ALA A 155 -1.46 17.59 7.04
C ALA A 155 -1.77 17.03 8.45
N PRO A 156 -2.61 17.68 9.27
CA PRO A 156 -2.96 17.17 10.60
C PRO A 156 -3.78 15.87 10.51
N GLN A 157 -3.63 14.97 11.50
CA GLN A 157 -4.43 13.73 11.57
C GLN A 157 -5.95 13.99 11.47
N ALA A 158 -6.42 15.08 12.08
CA ALA A 158 -7.85 15.44 12.05
C ALA A 158 -8.39 15.72 10.63
N VAL A 159 -7.54 16.17 9.70
CA VAL A 159 -7.92 16.35 8.29
C VAL A 159 -8.13 14.98 7.64
N ILE A 160 -7.20 14.04 7.84
CA ILE A 160 -7.30 12.66 7.33
C ILE A 160 -8.56 11.98 7.88
N ASP A 161 -8.79 12.08 9.20
CA ASP A 161 -9.98 11.52 9.85
C ASP A 161 -11.29 12.12 9.29
N THR A 162 -11.28 13.42 8.96
CA THR A 162 -12.44 14.11 8.36
C THR A 162 -12.70 13.60 6.94
N LEU A 163 -11.65 13.49 6.12
CA LEU A 163 -11.75 12.97 4.75
C LEU A 163 -12.27 11.52 4.75
N HIS A 164 -11.74 10.65 5.63
CA HIS A 164 -12.26 9.28 5.76
C HIS A 164 -13.70 9.23 6.27
N ALA A 165 -14.09 10.11 7.19
CA ALA A 165 -15.48 10.19 7.66
C ALA A 165 -16.46 10.56 6.53
N ASP A 166 -15.98 11.30 5.53
CA ASP A 166 -16.72 11.64 4.31
C ASP A 166 -16.57 10.58 3.20
N GLY A 167 -15.92 9.45 3.50
CA GLY A 167 -15.74 8.33 2.57
C GLY A 167 -14.71 8.58 1.46
N ARG A 168 -13.82 9.56 1.67
CA ARG A 168 -12.73 9.90 0.74
C ARG A 168 -11.54 8.97 0.96
N ILE A 169 -10.75 8.78 -0.09
CA ILE A 169 -9.44 8.14 -0.05
C ILE A 169 -8.37 9.21 0.20
N VAL A 170 -7.35 8.90 1.00
CA VAL A 170 -6.25 9.82 1.31
C VAL A 170 -4.91 9.24 0.88
N ILE A 171 -4.27 9.90 -0.07
CA ILE A 171 -2.88 9.68 -0.46
C ILE A 171 -2.00 10.68 0.28
N CYS A 172 -0.85 10.19 0.77
CA CYS A 172 0.10 11.00 1.51
C CYS A 172 1.38 11.22 0.71
N TYR A 173 1.61 12.46 0.30
CA TYR A 173 2.82 12.93 -0.38
C TYR A 173 4.03 12.93 0.56
N PHE A 174 5.18 12.49 0.05
CA PHE A 174 6.48 12.83 0.60
C PHE A 174 7.54 12.72 -0.48
N SER A 175 8.63 13.49 -0.39
CA SER A 175 9.73 13.25 -1.32
C SER A 175 10.53 12.00 -0.96
N ALA A 176 10.70 11.10 -1.92
CA ALA A 176 11.49 9.88 -1.73
C ALA A 176 12.86 9.96 -2.41
N GLY A 177 13.02 10.80 -3.43
CA GLY A 177 14.29 11.01 -4.12
C GLY A 177 15.03 12.29 -3.75
N SER A 178 14.47 13.13 -2.88
CA SER A 178 15.14 14.32 -2.36
C SER A 178 15.13 14.40 -0.83
N TYR A 179 16.11 15.13 -0.31
CA TYR A 179 16.21 15.60 1.05
C TYR A 179 15.60 16.99 1.15
N GLU A 180 14.79 17.23 2.17
CA GLU A 180 14.13 18.50 2.43
C GLU A 180 14.51 18.99 3.84
N ASN A 181 15.23 20.11 3.95
CA ASN A 181 15.84 20.52 5.23
C ASN A 181 14.86 20.93 6.34
N TRP A 182 13.58 21.11 5.99
CA TRP A 182 12.52 21.50 6.91
C TRP A 182 11.79 20.29 7.51
N ARG A 183 12.00 19.08 6.97
CA ARG A 183 11.33 17.87 7.47
C ARG A 183 11.85 17.48 8.85
N PRO A 184 10.99 16.94 9.73
CA PRO A 184 11.38 16.59 11.10
C PRO A 184 12.45 15.47 11.17
N ASP A 185 12.57 14.67 10.11
CA ASP A 185 13.55 13.60 9.95
C ASP A 185 14.81 14.02 9.16
N ALA A 186 14.97 15.31 8.84
CA ALA A 186 16.12 15.80 8.06
C ALA A 186 17.48 15.41 8.68
N ALA A 187 17.58 15.35 10.01
CA ALA A 187 18.80 14.98 10.71
C ALA A 187 19.17 13.48 10.59
N ASP A 188 18.26 12.63 10.12
CA ASP A 188 18.48 11.19 9.97
C ASP A 188 19.24 10.85 8.67
N PHE A 189 19.29 11.78 7.71
CA PHE A 189 20.02 11.62 6.46
C PHE A 189 21.53 11.78 6.66
N PRO A 190 22.35 10.76 6.32
CA PRO A 190 23.79 10.92 6.31
C PRO A 190 24.22 11.94 5.24
N GLU A 191 25.21 12.78 5.53
CA GLU A 191 25.74 13.73 4.52
C GLU A 191 26.20 13.03 3.23
N ALA A 192 26.62 11.76 3.32
CA ALA A 192 27.09 10.97 2.18
C ALA A 192 26.00 10.64 1.14
N VAL A 193 24.72 10.78 1.47
CA VAL A 193 23.62 10.58 0.51
C VAL A 193 23.08 11.89 -0.06
N LEU A 194 23.59 13.05 0.37
CA LEU A 194 23.09 14.34 -0.05
C LEU A 194 23.85 14.87 -1.27
N GLY A 195 23.14 15.06 -2.36
CA GLY A 195 23.66 15.46 -3.66
C GLY A 195 23.60 16.95 -3.92
N ASP A 196 23.49 17.29 -5.19
CA ASP A 196 23.30 18.67 -5.65
C ASP A 196 21.91 19.19 -5.22
N PRO A 197 21.78 20.52 -5.00
CA PRO A 197 20.48 21.14 -4.76
C PRO A 197 19.52 20.88 -5.93
N LEU A 198 18.22 20.75 -5.64
CA LEU A 198 17.19 20.81 -6.68
C LEU A 198 17.06 22.26 -7.16
N ASP A 199 16.86 22.44 -8.47
CA ASP A 199 16.61 23.75 -9.05
C ASP A 199 15.25 24.28 -8.54
N ASP A 200 15.17 25.59 -8.29
CA ASP A 200 13.96 26.29 -7.82
C ASP A 200 13.35 25.87 -6.47
N TRP A 201 13.95 24.90 -5.76
CA TRP A 201 13.51 24.43 -4.43
C TRP A 201 14.58 24.65 -3.34
N PRO A 202 14.63 25.84 -2.69
CA PRO A 202 15.67 26.16 -1.72
C PRO A 202 15.64 25.25 -0.48
N GLY A 203 16.76 24.58 -0.22
CA GLY A 203 16.90 23.69 0.92
C GLY A 203 16.60 22.23 0.60
N GLU A 204 16.25 21.95 -0.64
CA GLU A 204 16.05 20.61 -1.18
C GLU A 204 17.31 20.12 -1.93
N ARG A 205 17.66 18.84 -1.79
CA ARG A 205 18.84 18.23 -2.41
C ARG A 205 18.53 16.83 -2.92
N TRP A 206 19.10 16.42 -4.05
CA TRP A 206 18.94 15.07 -4.56
C TRP A 206 19.53 14.02 -3.61
N LEU A 207 18.94 12.83 -3.56
CA LEU A 207 19.45 11.70 -2.79
C LEU A 207 20.26 10.73 -3.65
N ASP A 208 21.33 10.16 -3.09
CA ASP A 208 22.05 9.05 -3.71
C ASP A 208 21.29 7.74 -3.53
N ILE A 209 20.32 7.48 -4.41
CA ILE A 209 19.51 6.25 -4.39
C ILE A 209 20.32 4.97 -4.62
N SER A 210 21.57 5.08 -5.11
CA SER A 210 22.46 3.90 -5.21
C SER A 210 22.89 3.38 -3.83
N GLN A 211 22.84 4.22 -2.80
CA GLN A 211 23.08 3.86 -1.41
C GLN A 211 21.79 3.43 -0.70
N LEU A 212 21.06 2.51 -1.32
CA LEU A 212 19.76 2.02 -0.86
C LEU A 212 19.80 1.61 0.63
N GLU A 213 20.82 0.89 1.11
CA GLU A 213 20.93 0.46 2.52
C GLU A 213 20.90 1.62 3.54
N LEU A 214 21.33 2.83 3.16
CA LEU A 214 21.28 4.02 4.02
C LEU A 214 19.92 4.72 3.96
N LEU A 215 19.25 4.70 2.81
CA LEU A 215 17.96 5.37 2.60
C LEU A 215 16.76 4.53 3.06
N GLN A 216 16.86 3.20 2.93
CA GLN A 216 15.81 2.26 3.32
C GLN A 216 15.19 2.53 4.70
N PRO A 217 15.97 2.66 5.79
CA PRO A 217 15.38 2.88 7.12
C PRO A 217 14.64 4.22 7.22
N ILE A 218 15.08 5.25 6.51
CA ILE A 218 14.45 6.58 6.53
C ILE A 218 13.12 6.54 5.76
N MET A 219 13.15 6.02 4.54
CA MET A 219 11.94 5.91 3.71
C MET A 219 10.93 4.92 4.28
N LEU A 220 11.39 3.82 4.88
CA LEU A 220 10.51 2.91 5.60
C LEU A 220 9.83 3.61 6.78
N ALA A 221 10.53 4.48 7.52
CA ALA A 221 9.92 5.26 8.60
C ALA A 221 8.85 6.23 8.08
N ARG A 222 9.05 6.85 6.89
CA ARG A 222 8.02 7.68 6.23
C ARG A 222 6.81 6.85 5.81
N LEU A 223 7.00 5.68 5.21
CA LEU A 223 5.92 4.77 4.87
C LEU A 223 5.17 4.26 6.12
N GLU A 224 5.88 3.93 7.19
CA GLU A 224 5.29 3.54 8.48
C GLU A 224 4.48 4.69 9.09
N LEU A 225 4.95 5.94 8.96
CA LEU A 225 4.19 7.12 9.37
C LEU A 225 2.90 7.26 8.56
N ALA A 226 2.96 7.08 7.23
CA ALA A 226 1.76 7.12 6.37
C ALA A 226 0.73 6.06 6.81
N SER A 227 1.18 4.83 7.04
CA SER A 227 0.33 3.75 7.56
C SER A 227 -0.25 4.08 8.94
N GLN A 228 0.55 4.64 9.86
CA GLN A 228 0.10 5.06 11.20
C GLN A 228 -0.93 6.19 11.15
N LYS A 229 -0.80 7.10 10.18
CA LYS A 229 -1.75 8.19 9.93
C LYS A 229 -3.01 7.73 9.18
N ASN A 230 -3.09 6.43 8.87
CA ASN A 230 -4.19 5.80 8.13
C ASN A 230 -4.30 6.26 6.67
N CYS A 231 -3.21 6.73 6.04
CA CYS A 231 -3.22 6.99 4.61
C CYS A 231 -3.58 5.70 3.85
N ASP A 232 -4.35 5.80 2.77
CA ASP A 232 -4.72 4.68 1.90
C ASP A 232 -3.61 4.36 0.88
N GLY A 233 -2.72 5.33 0.65
CA GLY A 233 -1.55 5.19 -0.20
C GLY A 233 -0.59 6.36 -0.07
N VAL A 234 0.45 6.35 -0.90
CA VAL A 234 1.52 7.34 -0.89
C VAL A 234 1.90 7.81 -2.30
N GLU A 235 2.30 9.08 -2.37
CA GLU A 235 2.92 9.72 -3.55
C GLU A 235 4.40 10.01 -3.21
N PRO A 236 5.33 9.10 -3.50
CA PRO A 236 6.76 9.33 -3.34
C PRO A 236 7.31 10.16 -4.51
N ASP A 237 7.73 11.37 -4.23
CA ASP A 237 8.21 12.33 -5.23
C ASP A 237 9.71 12.18 -5.54
N ASN A 238 10.15 12.81 -6.64
CA ASN A 238 11.53 12.85 -7.11
C ASN A 238 12.13 11.45 -7.41
N VAL A 239 11.29 10.49 -7.80
CA VAL A 239 11.67 9.10 -8.06
C VAL A 239 12.17 8.85 -9.50
N ASP A 240 12.75 9.87 -10.11
CA ASP A 240 13.28 9.91 -11.48
C ASP A 240 14.70 10.54 -11.52
N GLY A 241 15.42 10.55 -10.39
CA GLY A 241 16.71 11.22 -10.25
C GLY A 241 17.79 10.80 -11.25
N TYR A 242 17.72 9.61 -11.86
CA TYR A 242 18.70 9.18 -12.88
C TYR A 242 18.64 9.97 -14.19
N THR A 243 17.53 10.66 -14.48
CA THR A 243 17.40 11.56 -15.64
C THR A 243 17.83 13.00 -15.31
N ASN A 244 18.18 13.27 -14.05
CA ASN A 244 18.45 14.59 -13.50
C ASN A 244 19.94 14.81 -13.15
N THR A 245 20.33 16.07 -12.94
CA THR A 245 21.68 16.41 -12.45
C THR A 245 21.71 16.36 -10.93
N THR A 246 22.03 15.19 -10.37
CA THR A 246 21.93 14.93 -8.93
C THR A 246 23.22 15.11 -8.14
N GLY A 247 24.34 15.35 -8.81
CA GLY A 247 25.68 15.25 -8.23
C GLY A 247 26.18 13.80 -8.07
N PHE A 248 25.36 12.80 -8.42
CA PHE A 248 25.69 11.39 -8.41
C PHE A 248 25.59 10.77 -9.81
N ALA A 249 26.33 9.69 -10.04
CA ALA A 249 26.25 8.91 -11.28
C ALA A 249 25.13 7.86 -11.17
N LEU A 250 23.89 8.32 -10.96
CA LEU A 250 22.72 7.45 -10.92
C LEU A 250 22.48 6.82 -12.29
N THR A 251 22.03 5.57 -12.29
CA THR A 251 21.69 4.82 -13.50
C THR A 251 20.22 4.43 -13.45
N ASP A 252 19.66 4.10 -14.60
CA ASP A 252 18.36 3.44 -14.73
C ASP A 252 18.23 2.23 -13.77
N ALA A 253 19.26 1.38 -13.69
CA ALA A 253 19.26 0.23 -12.80
C ALA A 253 19.21 0.60 -11.30
N HIS A 254 19.83 1.74 -10.91
CA HIS A 254 19.70 2.23 -9.53
C HIS A 254 18.27 2.69 -9.24
N GLN A 255 17.67 3.45 -10.16
CA GLN A 255 16.30 3.93 -10.02
C GLN A 255 15.29 2.78 -9.97
N LEU A 256 15.42 1.82 -10.89
CA LEU A 256 14.52 0.68 -10.96
C LEU A 256 14.55 -0.14 -9.66
N ALA A 257 15.75 -0.37 -9.11
CA ALA A 257 15.91 -1.07 -7.85
C ALA A 257 15.31 -0.29 -6.66
N TYR A 258 15.48 1.03 -6.64
CA TYR A 258 14.95 1.90 -5.60
C TYR A 258 13.42 1.97 -5.64
N ASN A 259 12.84 2.23 -6.82
CA ASN A 259 11.40 2.35 -7.04
C ASN A 259 10.69 1.01 -6.78
N THR A 260 11.27 -0.11 -7.23
CA THR A 260 10.75 -1.46 -6.93
C THR A 260 10.75 -1.73 -5.42
N TRP A 261 11.81 -1.32 -4.71
CA TRP A 261 11.88 -1.47 -3.26
C TRP A 261 10.82 -0.62 -2.55
N LEU A 262 10.67 0.65 -2.93
CA LEU A 262 9.68 1.57 -2.36
C LEU A 262 8.26 0.99 -2.48
N ALA A 263 7.87 0.56 -3.68
CA ALA A 263 6.55 -0.01 -3.92
C ALA A 263 6.32 -1.30 -3.14
N THR A 264 7.32 -2.20 -3.12
CA THR A 264 7.26 -3.42 -2.31
C THR A 264 7.09 -3.09 -0.82
N ALA A 265 7.77 -2.07 -0.32
CA ALA A 265 7.68 -1.64 1.07
C ALA A 265 6.30 -1.03 1.39
N ALA A 266 5.78 -0.16 0.51
CA ALA A 266 4.45 0.45 0.64
C ALA A 266 3.33 -0.61 0.65
N HIS A 267 3.36 -1.55 -0.31
CA HIS A 267 2.42 -2.67 -0.36
C HIS A 267 2.50 -3.54 0.89
N SER A 268 3.71 -3.68 1.43
CA SER A 268 3.91 -4.37 2.70
C SER A 268 3.41 -3.59 3.92
N LEU A 269 2.79 -2.43 3.75
CA LEU A 269 2.10 -1.70 4.81
C LEU A 269 0.62 -1.51 4.48
N GLY A 270 0.15 -2.17 3.41
CA GLY A 270 -1.21 -2.01 2.89
C GLY A 270 -1.46 -0.68 2.19
N LEU A 271 -0.40 0.06 1.87
CA LEU A 271 -0.47 1.34 1.19
C LEU A 271 -0.48 1.12 -0.32
N SER A 272 -1.38 1.80 -1.02
CA SER A 272 -1.27 2.03 -2.47
C SER A 272 -0.05 2.91 -2.77
N ILE A 273 0.53 2.83 -3.97
CA ILE A 273 1.66 3.67 -4.36
C ILE A 273 1.58 4.13 -5.81
N GLY A 274 1.84 5.42 -6.02
CA GLY A 274 1.91 6.06 -7.33
C GLY A 274 3.33 6.19 -7.87
N LEU A 275 3.51 5.98 -9.18
CA LEU A 275 4.75 6.33 -9.87
C LEU A 275 4.70 7.79 -10.31
N LYS A 276 5.59 8.62 -9.77
CA LYS A 276 5.67 10.04 -10.07
C LYS A 276 6.70 10.31 -11.17
N ASN A 277 6.26 10.84 -12.31
CA ASN A 277 7.06 11.32 -13.46
C ASN A 277 8.09 10.36 -14.13
N ASP A 278 8.48 9.23 -13.54
CA ASP A 278 9.50 8.30 -14.09
C ASP A 278 9.00 7.53 -15.34
N LEU A 279 8.78 8.26 -16.44
CA LEU A 279 8.08 7.80 -17.65
C LEU A 279 8.83 6.69 -18.38
N ASP A 280 10.16 6.81 -18.45
CA ASP A 280 11.03 5.90 -19.17
C ASP A 280 11.06 4.49 -18.55
N GLN A 281 10.79 4.37 -17.24
CA GLN A 281 10.76 3.08 -16.52
C GLN A 281 9.37 2.46 -16.41
N ILE A 282 8.32 3.11 -16.93
CA ILE A 282 6.94 2.57 -16.91
C ILE A 282 6.85 1.12 -17.41
N PRO A 283 7.51 0.69 -18.51
CA PRO A 283 7.42 -0.70 -18.97
C PRO A 283 7.89 -1.74 -17.95
N ASP A 284 8.81 -1.36 -17.06
CA ASP A 284 9.35 -2.24 -16.00
C ASP A 284 8.61 -2.06 -14.66
N LEU A 285 7.95 -0.92 -14.45
CA LEU A 285 7.31 -0.54 -13.18
C LEU A 285 5.78 -0.63 -13.17
N VAL A 286 5.13 -0.73 -14.34
CA VAL A 286 3.65 -0.73 -14.44
C VAL A 286 3.01 -1.89 -13.67
N ASP A 287 3.66 -3.05 -13.55
CA ASP A 287 3.15 -4.19 -12.77
C ASP A 287 3.38 -4.05 -11.27
N VAL A 288 4.24 -3.12 -10.86
CA VAL A 288 4.69 -2.93 -9.47
C VAL A 288 3.96 -1.75 -8.80
N PHE A 289 3.63 -0.70 -9.54
CA PHE A 289 2.91 0.48 -9.03
C PHE A 289 1.39 0.38 -9.27
N ASP A 290 0.59 1.07 -8.45
CA ASP A 290 -0.87 0.96 -8.50
C ASP A 290 -1.53 2.00 -9.42
N TRP A 291 -0.84 3.10 -9.66
CA TRP A 291 -1.24 4.23 -10.49
C TRP A 291 -0.01 5.08 -10.85
N ALA A 292 -0.20 6.07 -11.72
CA ALA A 292 0.82 7.07 -12.03
C ALA A 292 0.28 8.47 -11.69
N LEU A 293 1.19 9.37 -11.29
CA LEU A 293 0.95 10.81 -11.26
C LEU A 293 2.01 11.48 -12.13
N ASN A 294 1.57 12.28 -13.09
CA ASN A 294 2.48 13.02 -13.96
C ASN A 294 2.16 14.52 -13.96
N GLU A 295 3.22 15.31 -14.05
CA GLU A 295 3.15 16.73 -14.30
C GLU A 295 3.47 17.00 -15.77
N GLN A 296 2.61 17.76 -16.43
CA GLN A 296 2.90 18.45 -17.67
C GLN A 296 3.16 17.58 -18.93
N CYS A 297 2.67 16.33 -18.99
CA CYS A 297 2.91 15.53 -20.20
C CYS A 297 2.37 16.14 -21.49
N PHE A 298 1.32 16.99 -21.44
CA PHE A 298 0.81 17.64 -22.65
C PHE A 298 1.71 18.78 -23.08
N GLN A 299 2.21 19.57 -22.12
CA GLN A 299 3.23 20.60 -22.37
C GLN A 299 4.50 20.00 -23.02
N TYR A 300 4.95 18.83 -22.54
CA TYR A 300 6.18 18.19 -23.03
C TYR A 300 5.94 17.15 -24.15
N ASN A 301 4.70 16.92 -24.54
CA ASN A 301 4.30 15.95 -25.57
C ASN A 301 4.84 14.53 -25.30
N GLU A 302 4.60 14.04 -24.08
CA GLU A 302 5.09 12.76 -23.58
C GLU A 302 3.98 11.86 -23.00
N CYS A 303 2.71 12.27 -23.12
CA CYS A 303 1.56 11.58 -22.55
C CYS A 303 1.39 10.11 -23.01
N ASP A 304 1.83 9.76 -24.21
CA ASP A 304 1.72 8.40 -24.75
C ASP A 304 2.48 7.37 -23.88
N THR A 305 3.50 7.81 -23.14
CA THR A 305 4.28 6.95 -22.24
C THR A 305 3.47 6.45 -21.04
N LEU A 306 2.40 7.14 -20.67
CA LEU A 306 1.52 6.80 -19.53
C LEU A 306 0.42 5.79 -19.89
N LEU A 307 0.16 5.56 -21.18
CA LEU A 307 -0.89 4.64 -21.65
C LEU A 307 -0.78 3.20 -21.11
N PRO A 308 0.40 2.62 -20.84
CA PRO A 308 0.51 1.30 -20.21
C PRO A 308 -0.24 1.18 -18.88
N PHE A 309 -0.32 2.24 -18.07
CA PHE A 309 -1.14 2.22 -16.85
C PHE A 309 -2.64 2.10 -17.18
N ILE A 310 -3.13 2.88 -18.15
CA ILE A 310 -4.53 2.80 -18.60
C ILE A 310 -4.85 1.43 -19.19
N GLU A 311 -3.96 0.87 -20.01
CA GLU A 311 -4.11 -0.46 -20.60
C GLU A 311 -4.14 -1.57 -19.53
N ALA A 312 -3.41 -1.38 -18.43
CA ALA A 312 -3.45 -2.24 -17.25
C ALA A 312 -4.67 -1.99 -16.34
N GLY A 313 -5.55 -1.03 -16.68
CA GLY A 313 -6.73 -0.68 -15.90
C GLY A 313 -6.44 0.14 -14.65
N LYS A 314 -5.29 0.81 -14.60
CA LYS A 314 -4.80 1.64 -13.49
C LYS A 314 -5.00 3.12 -13.79
N ALA A 315 -5.29 3.92 -12.76
CA ALA A 315 -5.46 5.36 -12.94
C ALA A 315 -4.14 6.05 -13.33
N VAL A 316 -4.27 7.06 -14.19
CA VAL A 316 -3.25 8.07 -14.44
C VAL A 316 -3.82 9.39 -13.96
N PHE A 317 -3.24 9.92 -12.90
CA PHE A 317 -3.47 11.27 -12.41
C PHE A 317 -2.47 12.20 -13.08
N GLY A 318 -2.85 13.44 -13.32
CA GLY A 318 -1.85 14.42 -13.69
C GLY A 318 -2.35 15.84 -13.78
N VAL A 319 -1.39 16.76 -13.91
CA VAL A 319 -1.66 18.19 -13.85
C VAL A 319 -0.98 18.94 -14.98
N GLU A 320 -1.64 19.99 -15.46
CA GLU A 320 -0.97 21.12 -16.12
C GLU A 320 -0.97 22.33 -15.19
N TYR A 321 0.11 23.12 -15.25
CA TYR A 321 0.26 24.32 -14.44
C TYR A 321 -0.20 25.57 -15.17
N SER A 322 -1.11 26.32 -14.55
CA SER A 322 -1.71 27.53 -15.13
C SER A 322 -0.69 28.62 -15.49
N GLU A 323 0.47 28.60 -14.83
CA GLU A 323 1.56 29.54 -14.97
C GLU A 323 2.50 29.19 -16.14
N GLU A 324 2.61 27.91 -16.50
CA GLU A 324 3.52 27.42 -17.55
C GLU A 324 2.83 27.00 -18.85
N GLY A 325 1.51 26.84 -18.83
CA GLY A 325 0.69 26.91 -20.03
C GLY A 325 -0.25 25.73 -20.25
N GLY A 326 -0.70 25.63 -21.50
CA GLY A 326 -1.80 24.77 -21.94
C GLY A 326 -3.17 25.42 -21.73
N ASP A 327 -3.95 25.61 -22.80
CA ASP A 327 -5.37 25.90 -22.66
C ASP A 327 -6.08 24.59 -22.28
N PRO A 328 -6.84 24.51 -21.17
CA PRO A 328 -7.65 23.34 -20.87
C PRO A 328 -8.54 22.89 -22.05
N ALA A 329 -8.95 23.82 -22.93
CA ALA A 329 -9.69 23.50 -24.15
C ALA A 329 -8.88 22.65 -25.15
N ASP A 330 -7.56 22.70 -25.11
CA ASP A 330 -6.67 21.96 -26.00
C ASP A 330 -6.35 20.57 -25.42
N TYR A 331 -6.00 20.47 -24.13
CA TYR A 331 -5.56 19.19 -23.54
C TYR A 331 -6.68 18.37 -22.90
N CYS A 332 -7.74 18.97 -22.34
CA CYS A 332 -8.77 18.19 -21.66
C CYS A 332 -9.49 17.18 -22.57
N PRO A 333 -9.85 17.51 -23.84
CA PRO A 333 -10.41 16.50 -24.74
C PRO A 333 -9.47 15.32 -24.99
N LEU A 334 -8.15 15.56 -25.02
CA LEU A 334 -7.13 14.52 -25.22
C LEU A 334 -6.97 13.67 -23.96
N ALA A 335 -6.86 14.30 -22.78
CA ALA A 335 -6.80 13.62 -21.49
C ALA A 335 -8.02 12.71 -21.27
N ASN A 336 -9.22 13.24 -21.51
CA ASN A 336 -10.46 12.49 -21.40
C ASN A 336 -10.51 11.31 -22.38
N ALA A 337 -10.05 11.50 -23.62
CA ALA A 337 -9.98 10.42 -24.62
C ALA A 337 -8.98 9.32 -24.23
N ALA A 338 -7.89 9.67 -23.54
CA ALA A 338 -6.90 8.74 -23.01
C ALA A 338 -7.32 8.06 -21.70
N GLY A 339 -8.42 8.52 -21.07
CA GLY A 339 -8.87 8.00 -19.77
C GLY A 339 -8.09 8.55 -18.57
N PHE A 340 -7.33 9.63 -18.76
CA PHE A 340 -6.58 10.27 -17.70
C PHE A 340 -7.49 11.11 -16.80
N SER A 341 -7.13 11.20 -15.52
CA SER A 341 -7.80 12.06 -14.53
C SER A 341 -6.97 13.32 -14.35
N TRP A 342 -7.24 14.34 -15.14
CA TRP A 342 -6.34 15.48 -15.31
C TRP A 342 -6.87 16.76 -14.67
N LEU A 343 -6.00 17.53 -14.01
CA LEU A 343 -6.33 18.78 -13.32
C LEU A 343 -5.57 19.98 -13.92
N THR A 344 -6.11 21.18 -13.72
CA THR A 344 -5.35 22.43 -13.87
C THR A 344 -5.02 22.98 -12.48
N LYS A 345 -3.73 23.08 -12.15
CA LYS A 345 -3.26 23.53 -10.82
C LYS A 345 -2.32 24.73 -10.93
N THR A 346 -2.04 25.35 -9.79
CA THR A 346 -0.97 26.34 -9.60
C THR A 346 0.27 25.67 -9.05
N TYR A 347 1.45 26.24 -9.27
CA TYR A 347 2.73 25.67 -8.81
C TYR A 347 2.83 25.53 -7.29
N ASP A 348 2.14 26.40 -6.55
CA ASP A 348 2.15 26.36 -5.09
C ASP A 348 1.33 25.21 -4.49
N LEU A 349 0.51 24.54 -5.31
CA LEU A 349 -0.36 23.43 -4.90
C LEU A 349 -1.19 23.74 -3.64
N GLY A 350 -1.65 25.01 -3.52
CA GLY A 350 -2.48 25.50 -2.42
C GLY A 350 -3.99 25.25 -2.62
N ASP A 351 -4.83 25.98 -1.87
CA ASP A 351 -6.30 25.85 -1.93
C ASP A 351 -6.87 26.42 -3.25
N THR A 352 -6.73 25.64 -4.31
CA THR A 352 -7.35 25.86 -5.61
C THR A 352 -8.30 24.72 -5.95
N PRO A 353 -9.47 25.01 -6.54
CA PRO A 353 -10.38 23.96 -7.01
C PRO A 353 -9.65 22.97 -7.93
N PRO A 354 -10.10 21.70 -7.99
CA PRO A 354 -9.43 20.71 -8.82
C PRO A 354 -9.33 21.12 -10.30
N ASN A 355 -10.30 21.89 -10.82
CA ASN A 355 -10.38 22.26 -12.25
C ASN A 355 -10.19 21.02 -13.15
N SER A 356 -11.01 20.00 -12.89
CA SER A 356 -10.87 18.69 -13.54
C SER A 356 -11.27 18.74 -15.01
N CYS A 357 -10.48 18.11 -15.87
CA CYS A 357 -10.85 17.87 -17.27
C CYS A 357 -12.12 17.02 -17.43
N LEU A 358 -12.50 16.24 -16.41
CA LEU A 358 -13.76 15.48 -16.41
C LEU A 358 -15.00 16.39 -16.35
N ASP A 359 -14.84 17.62 -15.85
CA ASP A 359 -15.89 18.65 -15.84
C ASP A 359 -15.86 19.52 -17.11
N PHE A 360 -14.87 19.30 -17.99
CA PHE A 360 -14.70 20.07 -19.22
C PHE A 360 -15.66 19.58 -20.33
N PRO A 361 -16.42 20.48 -20.96
CA PRO A 361 -17.53 20.14 -21.86
C PRO A 361 -17.14 19.55 -23.23
#